data_AF-A0A1E2WVA6-F1
#
_entry.id   AF-A0A1E2WVA6-F1
#
_cell.length_a   1.000
_cell.length_b   1.000
_cell.length_c   1.000
_cell.angle_alpha   90.00
_cell.angle_beta   90.00
_cell.angle_gamma   90.00
#
_symmetry.space_group_name_H-M   'P 1'
#
loop_
_entity.id
_entity.type
_entity.pdbx_description
1 polymer ?
#
loop_
_entity_poly.entity_id
_entity_poly.type
_entity_poly.pdbx_seq_one_letter_code
_entity_poly.pdbx_strand_id
1 'polypeptide(L)'
;MKSRATVLIDPTDQIVFHYTLLHSSWLNQISIWFSILVRKLLRRGSFKSQDDLKTRIIAFIDYFNQTMPKPFNYTYKGKVLAV
;
A
#
# COMPACT_ATOMS: atom_id res chain seq x y z
N MET A 1 -28.54 1.62 -17.43
CA MET A 1 -27.88 0.85 -16.33
C MET A 1 -26.79 1.72 -15.74
N LYS A 2 -26.77 1.97 -14.42
CA LYS A 2 -25.65 2.68 -13.78
C LYS A 2 -24.40 1.80 -13.88
N SER A 3 -23.25 2.40 -14.23
CA SER A 3 -21.99 1.65 -14.24
C SER A 3 -21.58 1.33 -12.80
N ARG A 4 -20.86 0.23 -12.59
CA ARG A 4 -20.34 -0.14 -11.25
C ARG A 4 -19.50 1.00 -10.65
N ALA A 5 -18.71 1.70 -11.46
CA ALA A 5 -17.91 2.83 -11.01
C ALA A 5 -18.79 3.99 -10.49
N THR A 6 -19.91 4.27 -11.15
CA THR A 6 -20.83 5.34 -10.73
C THR A 6 -21.49 5.04 -9.38
N VAL A 7 -21.69 3.77 -9.05
CA VAL A 7 -22.19 3.35 -7.73
C VAL A 7 -21.10 3.53 -6.68
N LEU A 8 -19.87 3.08 -6.94
CA LEU A 8 -18.80 3.06 -5.95
C LEU A 8 -18.23 4.45 -5.60
N ILE A 9 -18.54 5.49 -6.37
CA ILE A 9 -18.06 6.88 -6.14
C ILE A 9 -19.14 7.73 -5.45
N ASP A 10 -20.33 7.18 -5.17
CA ASP A 10 -21.43 7.94 -4.57
C ASP A 10 -21.03 8.47 -3.18
N PRO A 11 -20.96 9.80 -2.96
CA PRO A 11 -20.52 10.37 -1.69
C PRO A 11 -21.52 10.15 -0.55
N THR A 12 -22.73 9.65 -0.86
CA THR A 12 -23.73 9.31 0.14
C THR A 12 -23.54 7.91 0.73
N ASP A 13 -22.70 7.08 0.11
CA ASP A 13 -22.39 5.75 0.62
C ASP A 13 -21.42 5.80 1.80
N GLN A 14 -21.51 4.81 2.69
CA GLN A 14 -20.58 4.66 3.82
C GLN A 14 -19.13 4.40 3.37
N ILE A 15 -18.95 3.86 2.17
CA ILE A 15 -17.64 3.55 1.59
C ILE A 15 -17.57 4.16 0.20
N VAL A 16 -16.72 5.17 0.04
CA VAL A 16 -16.49 5.86 -1.23
C VAL A 16 -15.16 5.43 -1.82
N PHE A 17 -15.17 4.97 -3.07
CA PHE A 17 -13.98 4.57 -3.79
C PHE A 17 -13.37 5.77 -4.51
N HIS A 18 -12.11 6.06 -4.21
CA HIS A 18 -11.32 7.06 -4.92
C HIS A 18 -10.38 6.37 -5.92
N TYR A 19 -10.55 6.69 -7.20
CA TYR A 19 -9.68 6.18 -8.25
C TYR A 19 -8.53 7.15 -8.50
N THR A 20 -7.30 6.63 -8.54
CA THR A 20 -6.14 7.40 -9.03
C THR A 20 -6.25 7.60 -10.54
N LEU A 21 -5.75 8.73 -11.04
CA LEU A 21 -5.63 8.97 -12.48
C LEU A 21 -4.86 7.81 -13.16
N LEU A 22 -5.18 7.56 -14.42
CA LEU A 22 -4.47 6.57 -15.23
C LEU A 22 -2.95 6.88 -15.20
N HIS A 23 -2.14 5.83 -15.12
CA HIS A 23 -0.67 5.92 -15.01
C HIS A 23 -0.13 6.63 -13.75
N SER A 24 -0.97 6.92 -12.76
CA SER A 24 -0.55 7.58 -11.51
C SER A 24 -0.39 6.61 -10.34
N SER A 25 0.21 5.44 -10.57
CA SER A 25 0.45 4.43 -9.52
C SER A 25 1.38 4.93 -8.40
N TRP A 26 2.18 5.96 -8.68
CA TRP A 26 3.02 6.66 -7.71
C TRP A 26 2.21 7.43 -6.66
N LEU A 27 0.95 7.79 -6.95
CA LEU A 27 0.01 8.37 -5.98
C LEU A 27 -0.54 7.31 -5.01
N ASN A 28 -0.39 6.02 -5.31
CA ASN A 28 -0.92 4.97 -4.45
C ASN A 28 0.02 4.71 -3.27
N GLN A 29 -0.42 5.02 -2.05
CA GLN A 29 0.39 4.86 -0.83
C GLN A 29 0.83 3.42 -0.58
N ILE A 30 0.04 2.43 -1.03
CA ILE A 30 0.42 1.03 -0.88
C ILE A 30 1.73 0.69 -1.61
N SER A 31 2.04 1.39 -2.70
CA SER A 31 3.29 1.21 -3.46
C SER A 31 4.52 1.59 -2.63
N ILE A 32 4.39 2.61 -1.77
CA ILE A 32 5.44 3.03 -0.84
C ILE A 32 5.67 1.93 0.19
N TRP A 33 4.59 1.41 0.77
CA TRP A 33 4.67 0.32 1.74
C TRP A 33 5.29 -0.94 1.14
N PHE A 34 4.90 -1.34 -0.07
CA PHE A 34 5.54 -2.47 -0.76
C PHE A 34 7.04 -2.23 -1.02
N SER A 35 7.44 -1.00 -1.33
CA SER A 35 8.87 -0.65 -1.46
C SER A 35 9.63 -0.80 -0.14
N ILE A 36 8.98 -0.62 1.01
CA ILE A 36 9.56 -0.89 2.33
C ILE A 36 9.66 -2.40 2.57
N LEU A 37 8.59 -3.15 2.31
CA LEU A 37 8.56 -4.62 2.43
C LEU A 37 9.68 -5.26 1.60
N VAL A 38 9.83 -4.82 0.34
CA VAL A 38 10.90 -5.31 -0.55
C VAL A 38 12.26 -5.01 0.04
N ARG A 39 12.53 -3.76 0.46
CA ARG A 39 13.85 -3.37 0.96
C ARG A 39 14.22 -4.04 2.29
N LYS A 40 13.25 -4.23 3.20
CA LYS A 40 13.49 -4.71 4.57
C LYS A 40 13.39 -6.23 4.71
N LEU A 41 12.50 -6.89 3.96
CA LEU A 41 12.26 -8.33 4.08
C LEU A 41 12.69 -9.11 2.84
N LEU A 42 12.23 -8.71 1.64
CA LEU A 42 12.31 -9.59 0.47
C LEU A 42 13.68 -9.55 -0.24
N ARG A 43 14.29 -8.38 -0.39
CA ARG A 43 15.52 -8.19 -1.20
C ARG A 43 16.72 -9.01 -0.72
N ARG A 44 16.76 -9.35 0.57
CA ARG A 44 17.83 -10.16 1.19
C ARG A 44 17.28 -11.36 1.94
N GLY A 45 15.99 -11.68 1.75
CA GLY A 45 15.34 -12.79 2.41
C GLY A 45 15.69 -14.10 1.71
N SER A 46 16.07 -15.11 2.49
CA SER A 46 16.11 -16.50 2.05
C SER A 46 14.98 -17.23 2.75
N PHE A 47 14.14 -17.90 1.97
CA PHE A 47 12.92 -18.55 2.43
C PHE A 47 12.98 -20.03 2.10
N LYS A 48 12.60 -20.87 3.06
CA LYS A 48 12.67 -22.33 2.90
C LYS A 48 11.50 -22.89 2.10
N SER A 49 10.38 -22.18 2.07
CA SER A 49 9.16 -22.53 1.35
C SER A 49 8.27 -21.30 1.12
N GLN A 50 7.20 -21.45 0.35
CA GLN A 50 6.19 -20.41 0.20
C GLN A 50 5.45 -20.12 1.52
N ASP A 51 5.23 -21.15 2.35
CA ASP A 51 4.61 -20.97 3.67
C ASP A 51 5.51 -20.20 4.64
N ASP A 52 6.83 -20.43 4.60
CA ASP A 52 7.81 -19.65 5.37
C ASP A 52 7.81 -18.18 4.93
N LEU A 53 7.76 -17.93 3.61
CA LEU A 53 7.61 -16.57 3.07
C LEU A 53 6.33 -15.90 3.57
N LYS A 54 5.18 -16.57 3.46
CA LYS A 54 3.88 -16.05 3.92
C LYS A 54 3.93 -15.70 5.42
N THR A 55 4.44 -16.63 6.23
CA THR A 55 4.56 -16.44 7.68
C THR A 55 5.43 -15.24 8.02
N ARG A 56 6.57 -15.07 7.33
CA ARG A 56 7.46 -13.92 7.54
C ARG A 56 6.86 -12.60 7.08
N ILE A 57 6.07 -12.58 6.01
CA ILE A 57 5.35 -11.37 5.57
C ILE A 57 4.34 -10.94 6.64
N ILE A 58 3.54 -11.86 7.17
CA ILE A 58 2.57 -11.55 8.24
C ILE A 58 3.29 -11.05 9.49
N ALA A 59 4.34 -11.74 9.94
CA ALA A 59 5.14 -11.29 11.08
C ALA A 59 5.77 -9.90 10.86
N PHE A 60 6.20 -9.60 9.63
CA PHE A 60 6.70 -8.27 9.29
C PHE A 60 5.60 -7.20 9.33
N ILE A 61 4.38 -7.51 8.89
CA ILE A 61 3.23 -6.60 8.99
C ILE A 61 2.96 -6.26 10.46
N ASP A 62 2.89 -7.28 11.33
CA ASP A 62 2.65 -7.09 12.75
C ASP A 62 3.75 -6.23 13.40
N TYR A 63 5.01 -6.54 13.11
CA TYR A 63 6.15 -5.74 13.57
C TYR A 63 6.11 -4.30 13.06
N PHE A 64 5.81 -4.09 11.77
CA PHE A 64 5.75 -2.77 11.16
C PHE A 64 4.65 -1.91 11.81
N ASN A 65 3.48 -2.49 12.03
CA ASN A 65 2.35 -1.81 12.67
C ASN A 65 2.65 -1.40 14.11
N GLN A 66 3.43 -2.21 14.84
CA GLN A 66 3.81 -1.91 16.23
C GLN A 66 4.93 -0.86 16.33
N THR A 67 5.89 -0.88 15.40
CA THR A 67 7.16 -0.13 15.58
C THR A 67 7.33 1.05 14.64
N MET A 68 6.65 1.05 13.48
CA MET A 68 6.80 2.07 12.45
C MET A 68 5.45 2.66 11.95
N PRO A 69 4.38 2.80 12.77
CA PRO A 69 3.13 3.41 12.32
C PRO A 69 3.33 4.93 12.16
N LYS A 70 3.99 5.33 11.08
CA LYS A 70 4.14 6.73 10.70
C LYS A 70 3.25 6.99 9.50
N PRO A 71 2.34 7.99 9.55
CA PRO A 71 1.58 8.38 8.39
C PRO A 71 2.54 8.82 7.28
N PHE A 72 2.29 8.35 6.05
CA PHE A 72 3.04 8.83 4.90
C PHE A 72 2.62 10.27 4.61
N ASN A 73 3.59 11.20 4.60
CA ASN A 73 3.35 12.62 4.31
C ASN A 73 3.01 12.82 2.84
N TYR A 74 1.79 12.51 2.44
CA TYR A 74 1.39 12.48 1.05
C TYR A 74 1.30 13.88 0.42
N THR A 75 1.79 14.04 -0.82
CA THR A 75 1.63 15.28 -1.59
C THR A 75 1.24 14.99 -3.04
N TYR A 76 0.23 15.69 -3.55
CA TYR A 76 -0.13 15.68 -4.97
C TYR A 76 0.85 16.48 -5.85
N LYS A 77 1.84 17.14 -5.24
CA LYS A 77 2.75 18.08 -5.93
C LYS A 77 3.94 17.37 -6.61
N GLY A 78 3.93 16.03 -6.68
CA GLY A 78 5.02 15.25 -7.28
C GLY A 78 6.36 15.34 -6.54
N LYS A 79 6.39 15.95 -5.34
CA LYS A 79 7.59 15.92 -4.50
C LYS A 79 7.75 14.49 -3.96
N VAL A 80 8.85 13.85 -4.36
CA VAL A 80 9.25 12.55 -3.82
C VAL A 80 9.38 12.68 -2.31
N LEU A 81 8.82 11.71 -1.58
CA LEU A 81 8.98 11.65 -0.14
C LEU A 81 10.44 11.36 0.18
N ALA A 82 11.15 12.37 0.67
CA ALA A 82 12.47 12.18 1.24
C ALA A 82 12.32 11.32 2.50
N VAL A 83 13.09 10.22 2.54
CA VAL A 83 13.22 9.34 3.71
C VAL A 83 14.19 9.96 4.70
#